data_AF-A0A955K5P3-F1
#
_entry.id   AF-A0A955K5P3-F1
#
_cell.length_a   1.000
_cell.length_b   1.000
_cell.length_c   1.000
_cell.angle_alpha   90.00
_cell.angle_beta   90.00
_cell.angle_gamma   90.00
#
_symmetry.space_group_name_H-M   'P 1'
#
loop_
_entity.id
_entity.type
_entity.pdbx_description
1 polymer ?
#
loop_
_entity_poly.entity_id
_entity_poly.type
_entity_poly.pdbx_seq_one_letter_code
_entity_poly.pdbx_strand_id
1 'polypeptide(L)'
;MSDLPKHEIITPFDRGGILPPEERVLNPDEQIQIDLMAPLADSHEVRKEIGLRGTLVATVNAGSKDFMIIDTRGTGSNRDFLIIDGTFSVQQRVGFKGIAKDKPVIIGRGHYADRFSYPSAVSRDHFEIAYNNDGLFIKNLRPTNITTVTTRTTTRQEPQYEDMRYIVDSSRTSHVEDRMQWHPNFGEKDDTAPYGYYLNHPILGRDSKSVEGGVYMGGSAREAIVVDGKSVAMQKVYKGIESDLRQSFEQNATLPLRAILLKVMDHVQNAMPYDSSKTEEISHQYHGDKLVGLSTYLERGAGVCRHQALMAAYILENLVRDGHILGEVGVERNTVEDLGGTHAWAVYKTSSNDKYEVIVVDPAQSFVGTKNQAQHEGRWEYHLTSNKY
;
A
#
# COMPACT_ATOMS: atom_id res chain seq x y z
N MET A 1 31.65 22.85 -15.41
CA MET A 1 31.00 21.60 -15.00
C MET A 1 31.76 20.49 -15.67
N SER A 2 32.57 19.74 -14.92
CA SER A 2 33.35 18.62 -15.45
C SER A 2 32.42 17.41 -15.59
N ASP A 3 32.21 16.95 -16.81
CA ASP A 3 31.53 15.67 -17.08
C ASP A 3 32.31 14.55 -16.40
N LEU A 4 31.71 13.94 -15.39
CA LEU A 4 32.20 12.67 -14.86
C LEU A 4 32.00 11.60 -15.94
N PRO A 5 32.99 10.73 -16.17
CA PRO A 5 32.87 9.68 -17.18
C PRO A 5 31.66 8.80 -16.86
N LYS A 6 30.82 8.54 -17.88
CA LYS A 6 29.81 7.48 -17.80
C LYS A 6 30.55 6.16 -17.60
N HIS A 7 30.47 5.61 -16.39
CA HIS A 7 30.99 4.28 -16.10
C HIS A 7 30.06 3.27 -16.76
N GLU A 8 30.39 2.86 -17.98
CA GLU A 8 29.88 1.61 -18.52
C GLU A 8 30.38 0.49 -17.59
N ILE A 9 29.45 -0.24 -17.00
CA ILE A 9 29.71 -1.42 -16.15
C ILE A 9 30.21 -2.55 -17.06
N ILE A 10 31.40 -2.41 -17.64
CA ILE A 10 31.92 -3.33 -18.67
C ILE A 10 33.07 -4.19 -18.17
N THR A 11 33.59 -3.96 -16.96
CA THR A 11 34.66 -4.82 -16.43
C THR A 11 34.14 -5.74 -15.33
N PRO A 12 34.19 -7.08 -15.51
CA PRO A 12 34.01 -7.99 -14.39
C PRO A 12 35.12 -7.69 -13.39
N PHE A 13 34.76 -7.56 -12.11
CA PHE A 13 35.72 -7.46 -11.02
C PHE A 13 36.62 -8.71 -11.07
N ASP A 14 37.81 -8.54 -11.61
CA ASP A 14 38.75 -9.61 -11.84
C ASP A 14 39.73 -9.62 -10.68
N ARG A 15 39.54 -10.54 -9.71
CA ARG A 15 40.57 -11.25 -8.92
C ARG A 15 40.01 -11.97 -7.67
N GLY A 16 40.51 -13.18 -7.44
CA GLY A 16 40.89 -13.67 -6.10
C GLY A 16 39.89 -14.48 -5.25
N GLY A 17 38.63 -14.64 -5.66
CA GLY A 17 37.69 -15.50 -4.93
C GLY A 17 37.98 -17.00 -5.09
N ILE A 18 37.77 -17.79 -4.03
CA ILE A 18 37.95 -19.26 -4.03
C ILE A 18 36.96 -19.94 -5.00
N LEU A 19 35.84 -19.30 -5.31
CA LEU A 19 34.83 -19.79 -6.25
C LEU A 19 34.58 -18.75 -7.36
N PRO A 20 34.48 -19.19 -8.63
CA PRO A 20 34.10 -18.30 -9.73
C PRO A 20 32.66 -17.79 -9.50
N PRO A 21 32.34 -16.56 -9.93
CA PRO A 21 30.96 -16.10 -9.98
C PRO A 21 30.10 -17.05 -10.82
N GLU A 22 28.90 -17.35 -10.35
CA GLU A 22 27.88 -18.08 -11.09
C GLU A 22 26.85 -17.09 -11.63
N GLU A 23 26.58 -17.16 -12.93
CA GLU A 23 25.47 -16.45 -13.56
C GLU A 23 24.27 -17.39 -13.68
N ARG A 24 23.11 -16.98 -13.16
CA ARG A 24 21.90 -17.79 -13.09
C ARG A 24 20.69 -17.04 -13.60
N VAL A 25 19.94 -17.67 -14.50
CA VAL A 25 18.61 -17.21 -14.90
C VAL A 25 17.60 -17.66 -13.85
N LEU A 26 16.79 -16.72 -13.33
CA LEU A 26 15.73 -17.03 -12.38
C LEU A 26 14.41 -17.34 -13.09
N ASN A 27 13.75 -18.42 -12.70
CA ASN A 27 12.38 -18.73 -13.10
C ASN A 27 11.38 -17.80 -12.38
N PRO A 28 10.15 -17.66 -12.89
CA PRO A 28 9.11 -16.91 -12.18
C PRO A 28 8.90 -17.45 -10.76
N ASP A 29 8.79 -16.54 -9.78
CA ASP A 29 8.67 -16.80 -8.33
C ASP A 29 9.89 -17.47 -7.68
N GLU A 30 10.95 -17.76 -8.45
CA GLU A 30 12.18 -18.30 -7.90
C GLU A 30 12.87 -17.28 -7.00
N GLN A 31 13.34 -17.77 -5.85
CA GLN A 31 14.11 -17.00 -4.88
C GLN A 31 15.46 -17.66 -4.65
N ILE A 32 16.50 -16.84 -4.56
CA ILE A 32 17.85 -17.27 -4.21
C ILE A 32 18.38 -16.46 -3.04
N GLN A 33 19.16 -17.10 -2.16
CA GLN A 33 19.91 -16.43 -1.10
C GLN A 33 21.31 -16.09 -1.59
N ILE A 34 21.76 -14.88 -1.29
CA ILE A 34 23.10 -14.38 -1.62
C ILE A 34 24.05 -14.72 -0.47
N ASP A 35 25.20 -15.33 -0.79
CA ASP A 35 26.26 -15.55 0.19
C ASP A 35 27.01 -14.23 0.46
N LEU A 36 26.73 -13.65 1.62
CA LEU A 36 27.34 -12.40 2.04
C LEU A 36 28.81 -12.58 2.45
N MET A 37 29.27 -13.81 2.67
CA MET A 37 30.67 -14.12 3.02
C MET A 37 31.57 -14.28 1.79
N ALA A 38 30.98 -14.39 0.59
CA ALA A 38 31.69 -14.56 -0.67
C ALA A 38 31.36 -13.41 -1.66
N PRO A 39 31.70 -12.14 -1.36
CA PRO A 39 31.39 -11.04 -2.26
C PRO A 39 32.06 -11.21 -3.63
N LEU A 40 31.43 -10.64 -4.66
CA LEU A 40 31.97 -10.51 -6.01
C LEU A 40 33.16 -9.56 -6.07
N ALA A 41 33.14 -8.48 -5.26
CA ALA A 41 34.22 -7.50 -5.16
C ALA A 41 34.35 -6.98 -3.72
N ASP A 42 35.59 -6.75 -3.29
CA ASP A 42 35.86 -6.24 -1.95
C ASP A 42 35.62 -4.73 -1.80
N SER A 43 35.71 -4.21 -0.58
CA SER A 43 35.46 -2.79 -0.34
C SER A 43 36.53 -1.84 -0.89
N HIS A 44 37.73 -2.32 -1.18
CA HIS A 44 38.75 -1.51 -1.84
C HIS A 44 38.40 -1.33 -3.31
N GLU A 45 38.03 -2.42 -3.98
CA GLU A 45 37.61 -2.44 -5.39
C GLU A 45 36.35 -1.59 -5.60
N VAL A 46 35.30 -1.81 -4.81
CA VAL A 46 34.05 -1.03 -4.88
C VAL A 46 34.33 0.47 -4.68
N ARG A 47 35.19 0.83 -3.71
CA ARG A 47 35.53 2.23 -3.46
C ARG A 47 36.30 2.85 -4.61
N LYS A 48 37.21 2.09 -5.22
CA LYS A 48 38.01 2.54 -6.35
C LYS A 48 37.15 2.77 -7.60
N GLU A 49 36.25 1.84 -7.90
CA GLU A 49 35.47 1.87 -9.15
C GLU A 49 34.24 2.78 -9.07
N ILE A 50 33.52 2.81 -7.95
CA ILE A 50 32.25 3.54 -7.82
C ILE A 50 32.20 4.52 -6.64
N GLY A 51 33.30 4.71 -5.91
CA GLY A 51 33.39 5.67 -4.82
C GLY A 51 32.61 5.32 -3.55
N LEU A 52 32.04 4.11 -3.46
CA LEU A 52 31.27 3.63 -2.31
C LEU A 52 32.12 2.81 -1.35
N ARG A 53 31.79 2.85 -0.06
CA ARG A 53 32.31 1.90 0.93
C ARG A 53 31.32 0.74 1.04
N GLY A 54 31.81 -0.49 1.04
CA GLY A 54 31.00 -1.70 1.07
C GLY A 54 31.50 -2.74 0.08
N THR A 55 30.96 -3.95 0.12
CA THR A 55 31.35 -5.06 -0.77
C THR A 55 30.25 -5.35 -1.78
N LEU A 56 30.60 -5.65 -3.04
CA LEU A 56 29.62 -6.04 -4.06
C LEU A 56 29.26 -7.50 -3.83
N VAL A 57 28.00 -7.80 -3.51
CA VAL A 57 27.57 -9.17 -3.19
C VAL A 57 26.81 -9.85 -4.33
N ALA A 58 26.16 -9.09 -5.20
CA ALA A 58 25.49 -9.63 -6.39
C ALA A 58 25.28 -8.56 -7.46
N THR A 59 25.09 -9.00 -8.69
CA THR A 59 24.53 -8.18 -9.77
C THR A 59 23.25 -8.81 -10.31
N VAL A 60 22.31 -7.97 -10.76
CA VAL A 60 21.03 -8.40 -11.33
C VAL A 60 20.84 -7.72 -12.68
N ASN A 61 20.73 -8.50 -13.75
CA ASN A 61 20.26 -8.01 -15.04
C ASN A 61 18.75 -8.23 -15.12
N ALA A 62 17.99 -7.14 -15.25
CA ALA A 62 16.54 -7.14 -15.37
C ALA A 62 16.14 -6.67 -16.78
N GLY A 63 15.91 -7.62 -17.69
CA GLY A 63 15.64 -7.35 -19.10
C GLY A 63 16.85 -6.77 -19.85
N SER A 64 17.08 -5.46 -19.74
CA SER A 64 18.20 -4.76 -20.40
C SER A 64 18.89 -3.75 -19.49
N LYS A 65 18.73 -3.91 -18.18
CA LYS A 65 19.27 -2.98 -17.18
C LYS A 65 19.96 -3.74 -16.07
N ASP A 66 21.18 -3.31 -15.76
CA ASP A 66 22.00 -3.88 -14.70
C ASP A 66 21.85 -3.12 -13.39
N PHE A 67 21.78 -3.90 -12.31
CA PHE A 67 21.79 -3.45 -10.94
C PHE A 67 22.93 -4.12 -10.19
N MET A 68 23.53 -3.40 -9.27
CA MET A 68 24.53 -3.91 -8.33
C MET A 68 23.98 -3.85 -6.91
N ILE A 69 24.26 -4.87 -6.10
CA ILE A 69 23.88 -4.92 -4.69
C ILE A 69 25.14 -4.83 -3.84
N ILE A 70 25.25 -3.75 -3.08
CA ILE A 70 26.38 -3.44 -2.22
C ILE A 70 26.00 -3.69 -0.77
N ASP A 71 26.74 -4.55 -0.07
CA ASP A 71 26.68 -4.68 1.38
C ASP A 71 27.43 -3.51 2.02
N THR A 72 26.70 -2.66 2.72
CA THR A 72 27.23 -1.47 3.37
C THR A 72 27.26 -1.58 4.90
N ARG A 73 26.99 -2.77 5.45
CA ARG A 73 27.06 -3.03 6.90
C ARG A 73 28.48 -2.74 7.40
N GLY A 74 28.58 -2.11 8.57
CA GLY A 74 29.86 -1.71 9.15
C GLY A 74 30.57 -0.53 8.49
N THR A 75 30.01 0.08 7.43
CA THR A 75 30.63 1.22 6.74
C THR A 75 30.22 2.60 7.27
N GLY A 76 29.25 2.64 8.20
CA GLY A 76 28.60 3.86 8.70
C GLY A 76 27.40 4.33 7.88
N SER A 77 27.02 3.58 6.83
CA SER A 77 25.77 3.76 6.10
C SER A 77 24.55 3.56 7.03
N ASN A 78 23.47 4.31 6.80
CA ASN A 78 22.20 4.13 7.51
C ASN A 78 21.31 3.02 6.90
N ARG A 79 21.86 2.25 5.96
CA ARG A 79 21.21 1.14 5.28
C ARG A 79 22.15 -0.06 5.30
N ASP A 80 21.58 -1.25 5.41
CA ASP A 80 22.35 -2.48 5.44
C ASP A 80 22.91 -2.76 4.04
N PHE A 81 22.07 -2.62 3.02
CA PHE A 81 22.46 -2.79 1.62
C PHE A 81 22.01 -1.61 0.76
N LEU A 82 22.69 -1.43 -0.37
CA LEU A 82 22.30 -0.50 -1.43
C LEU A 82 22.12 -1.28 -2.74
N ILE A 83 21.04 -0.98 -3.45
CA ILE A 83 20.85 -1.34 -4.85
C ILE A 83 21.23 -0.11 -5.65
N ILE A 84 22.13 -0.25 -6.62
CA ILE A 84 22.57 0.84 -7.48
C ILE A 84 22.50 0.44 -8.95
N ASP A 85 22.47 1.42 -9.86
CA ASP A 85 22.59 1.20 -11.31
C ASP A 85 23.72 2.06 -11.91
N GLY A 86 23.93 1.99 -13.24
CA GLY A 86 24.94 2.80 -13.93
C GLY A 86 24.74 4.32 -13.88
N THR A 87 23.64 4.82 -13.32
CA THR A 87 23.37 6.25 -13.10
C THR A 87 23.67 6.71 -11.68
N PHE A 88 24.25 5.83 -10.84
CA PHE A 88 24.53 6.09 -9.44
C PHE A 88 25.27 7.41 -9.21
N SER A 89 24.66 8.29 -8.42
CA SER A 89 25.28 9.53 -7.95
C SER A 89 24.75 9.90 -6.56
N VAL A 90 25.65 9.93 -5.57
CA VAL A 90 25.33 10.37 -4.21
C VAL A 90 24.89 11.84 -4.20
N GLN A 91 25.58 12.69 -4.95
CA GLN A 91 25.35 14.14 -5.00
C GLN A 91 23.98 14.46 -5.60
N GLN A 92 23.62 13.77 -6.68
CA GLN A 92 22.34 13.97 -7.35
C GLN A 92 21.20 13.15 -6.72
N ARG A 93 21.53 12.24 -5.79
CA ARG A 93 20.58 11.34 -5.11
C ARG A 93 19.80 10.43 -6.08
N VAL A 94 20.41 10.02 -7.18
CA VAL A 94 19.83 9.15 -8.21
C VAL A 94 20.64 7.88 -8.39
N GLY A 95 20.03 6.87 -9.00
CA GLY A 95 20.65 5.59 -9.30
C GLY A 95 20.90 4.72 -8.08
N PHE A 96 20.18 4.93 -6.97
CA PHE A 96 20.22 4.00 -5.83
C PHE A 96 18.95 3.94 -4.98
N LYS A 97 18.81 2.82 -4.27
CA LYS A 97 17.82 2.59 -3.22
C LYS A 97 18.44 1.75 -2.10
N GLY A 98 18.23 2.17 -0.86
CA GLY A 98 18.66 1.40 0.30
C GLY A 98 17.67 0.32 0.68
N ILE A 99 18.19 -0.85 1.06
CA ILE A 99 17.46 -1.97 1.64
C ILE A 99 17.72 -1.95 3.15
N ALA A 100 16.67 -2.12 3.94
CA ALA A 100 16.75 -2.22 5.39
C ALA A 100 16.28 -3.60 5.83
N LYS A 101 16.74 -4.04 7.00
CA LYS A 101 16.26 -5.29 7.60
C LYS A 101 14.74 -5.34 7.65
N ASP A 102 14.24 -6.48 7.21
CA ASP A 102 12.85 -6.88 7.04
C ASP A 102 12.05 -6.00 6.06
N LYS A 103 12.62 -4.99 5.39
CA LYS A 103 11.87 -4.15 4.44
C LYS A 103 12.25 -4.48 2.99
N PRO A 104 11.45 -5.31 2.28
CA PRO A 104 11.76 -5.67 0.91
C PRO A 104 11.72 -4.47 -0.03
N VAL A 105 12.48 -4.56 -1.12
CA VAL A 105 12.54 -3.53 -2.15
C VAL A 105 12.22 -4.16 -3.49
N ILE A 106 11.11 -3.73 -4.10
CA ILE A 106 10.71 -4.14 -5.45
C ILE A 106 11.33 -3.20 -6.48
N ILE A 107 11.98 -3.78 -7.49
CA ILE A 107 12.58 -3.07 -8.62
C ILE A 107 11.75 -3.31 -9.88
N GLY A 108 11.39 -2.23 -10.57
CA GLY A 108 10.64 -2.28 -11.82
C GLY A 108 10.05 -0.92 -12.21
N ARG A 109 9.43 -0.82 -13.39
CA ARG A 109 8.85 0.44 -13.91
C ARG A 109 7.76 1.04 -13.01
N GLY A 110 7.15 0.24 -12.12
CA GLY A 110 6.17 0.69 -11.15
C GLY A 110 6.76 1.36 -9.91
N HIS A 111 8.09 1.30 -9.71
CA HIS A 111 8.71 1.60 -8.41
C HIS A 111 9.92 2.53 -8.55
N TYR A 112 10.03 3.52 -7.65
CA TYR A 112 11.21 4.38 -7.51
C TYR A 112 11.63 5.12 -8.81
N ALA A 113 10.65 5.62 -9.59
CA ALA A 113 10.92 6.40 -10.80
C ALA A 113 11.66 7.73 -10.53
N ASP A 114 11.67 8.21 -9.28
CA ASP A 114 12.49 9.33 -8.82
C ASP A 114 13.98 8.97 -8.63
N ARG A 115 14.30 7.67 -8.59
CA ARG A 115 15.66 7.15 -8.36
C ARG A 115 16.23 6.48 -9.58
N PHE A 116 15.43 5.70 -10.31
CA PHE A 116 15.90 4.87 -11.40
C PHE A 116 15.17 5.21 -12.70
N SER A 117 15.91 5.25 -13.81
CA SER A 117 15.34 5.33 -15.16
C SER A 117 15.26 3.94 -15.78
N TYR A 118 14.05 3.44 -16.04
CA TYR A 118 13.84 2.07 -16.51
C TYR A 118 13.54 2.03 -18.01
N PRO A 119 14.26 1.19 -18.79
CA PRO A 119 13.87 0.92 -20.17
C PRO A 119 12.57 0.10 -20.22
N SER A 120 11.92 0.08 -21.39
CA SER A 120 10.66 -0.66 -21.61
C SER A 120 10.80 -2.17 -21.40
N ALA A 121 12.02 -2.72 -21.53
CA ALA A 121 12.34 -4.12 -21.25
C ALA A 121 12.26 -4.48 -19.76
N VAL A 122 12.26 -3.51 -18.84
CA VAL A 122 12.02 -3.80 -17.42
C VAL A 122 10.51 -3.89 -17.19
N SER A 123 10.02 -5.01 -16.66
CA SER A 123 8.63 -5.17 -16.23
C SER A 123 8.22 -4.18 -15.13
N ARG A 124 6.90 -4.04 -14.89
CA ARG A 124 6.37 -3.12 -13.86
C ARG A 124 6.88 -3.49 -12.47
N ASP A 125 6.77 -4.76 -12.14
CA ASP A 125 7.35 -5.41 -10.96
C ASP A 125 8.28 -6.48 -11.53
N HIS A 126 9.60 -6.33 -11.37
CA HIS A 126 10.57 -7.20 -12.06
C HIS A 126 11.17 -8.21 -11.10
N PHE A 127 11.81 -7.71 -10.04
CA PHE A 127 12.38 -8.53 -8.99
C PHE A 127 12.28 -7.82 -7.64
N GLU A 128 12.38 -8.59 -6.57
CA GLU A 128 12.40 -8.12 -5.18
C GLU A 128 13.74 -8.46 -4.54
N ILE A 129 14.23 -7.56 -3.70
CA ILE A 129 15.35 -7.84 -2.80
C ILE A 129 14.89 -7.69 -1.35
N ALA A 130 15.10 -8.73 -0.55
CA ALA A 130 14.73 -8.75 0.86
C ALA A 130 15.96 -9.05 1.73
N TYR A 131 16.11 -8.34 2.84
CA TYR A 131 17.10 -8.67 3.87
C TYR A 131 16.36 -9.06 5.14
N ASN A 132 16.26 -10.34 5.45
CA ASN A 132 15.56 -10.85 6.64
C ASN A 132 16.33 -12.03 7.21
N ASN A 133 16.16 -12.32 8.52
CA ASN A 133 16.87 -13.42 9.20
C ASN A 133 18.40 -13.44 8.93
N ASP A 134 19.00 -12.25 8.80
CA ASP A 134 20.41 -12.02 8.44
C ASP A 134 20.85 -12.58 7.08
N GLY A 135 19.90 -13.03 6.25
CA GLY A 135 20.08 -13.44 4.85
C GLY A 135 19.59 -12.37 3.87
N LEU A 136 20.29 -12.24 2.74
CA LEU A 136 19.89 -11.40 1.62
C LEU A 136 19.30 -12.29 0.52
N PHE A 137 18.11 -11.98 0.05
CA PHE A 137 17.37 -12.77 -0.92
C PHE A 137 17.01 -11.95 -2.14
N ILE A 138 17.04 -12.59 -3.31
CA ILE A 138 16.55 -12.02 -4.57
C ILE A 138 15.46 -12.93 -5.11
N LYS A 139 14.28 -12.38 -5.36
CA LYS A 139 13.10 -13.10 -5.87
C LYS A 139 12.65 -12.53 -7.21
N ASN A 140 12.33 -13.41 -8.15
CA ASN A 140 11.87 -13.03 -9.48
C ASN A 140 10.33 -12.88 -9.52
N LEU A 141 9.79 -11.68 -9.77
CA LEU A 141 8.36 -11.35 -9.63
C LEU A 141 7.54 -11.58 -10.91
N ARG A 142 7.79 -12.70 -11.59
CA ARG A 142 7.13 -13.04 -12.87
C ARG A 142 7.26 -11.93 -13.96
N PRO A 143 8.47 -11.39 -14.20
CA PRO A 143 8.66 -10.41 -15.26
C PRO A 143 8.33 -11.01 -16.64
N THR A 144 7.98 -10.12 -17.56
CA THR A 144 7.79 -10.43 -18.99
C THR A 144 9.09 -10.72 -19.72
N ASN A 145 10.24 -10.43 -19.10
CA ASN A 145 11.58 -10.60 -19.66
C ASN A 145 12.48 -11.36 -18.67
N ILE A 146 13.64 -11.80 -19.14
CA ILE A 146 14.58 -12.60 -18.34
C ILE A 146 15.14 -11.77 -17.17
N THR A 147 15.28 -12.42 -16.02
CA THR A 147 16.08 -11.95 -14.89
C THR A 147 17.27 -12.87 -14.72
N THR A 148 18.47 -12.29 -14.74
CA THR A 148 19.72 -13.01 -14.51
C THR A 148 20.41 -12.44 -13.28
N VAL A 149 20.90 -13.29 -12.39
CA VAL A 149 21.67 -12.90 -11.21
C VAL A 149 23.07 -13.47 -11.30
N THR A 150 24.08 -12.64 -11.07
CA THR A 150 25.46 -13.10 -10.84
C THR A 150 25.79 -13.01 -9.36
N THR A 151 26.25 -14.11 -8.76
CA THR A 151 26.62 -14.22 -7.33
C THR A 151 27.60 -15.38 -7.12
N ARG A 152 28.26 -15.46 -5.96
CA ARG A 152 29.00 -16.66 -5.53
C ARG A 152 28.11 -17.41 -4.55
N THR A 153 27.32 -18.35 -5.04
CA THR A 153 26.16 -18.91 -4.32
C THR A 153 26.55 -19.84 -3.16
N THR A 154 25.77 -19.83 -2.07
CA THR A 154 25.59 -20.99 -1.17
C THR A 154 24.16 -21.50 -1.23
N THR A 155 24.00 -22.75 -1.69
CA THR A 155 22.84 -23.65 -1.54
C THR A 155 21.45 -23.13 -1.96
N ARG A 156 20.80 -23.88 -2.85
CA ARG A 156 19.36 -23.79 -3.12
C ARG A 156 18.61 -24.07 -1.81
N GLN A 157 18.06 -23.04 -1.16
CA GLN A 157 16.97 -23.27 -0.21
C GLN A 157 15.69 -23.45 -1.03
N GLU A 158 15.03 -24.60 -0.87
CA GLU A 158 13.62 -24.65 -1.22
C GLU A 158 12.88 -23.64 -0.35
N PRO A 159 11.92 -22.90 -0.92
CA PRO A 159 11.26 -21.82 -0.20
C PRO A 159 10.49 -22.40 0.99
N GLN A 160 11.05 -22.25 2.19
CA GLN A 160 10.28 -22.33 3.43
C GLN A 160 9.52 -21.02 3.58
N TYR A 161 8.37 -20.91 2.90
CA TYR A 161 7.44 -19.83 3.18
C TYR A 161 6.71 -20.12 4.50
N GLU A 162 7.06 -19.37 5.54
CA GLU A 162 5.99 -18.61 6.18
C GLU A 162 5.74 -17.41 5.25
N ASP A 163 4.50 -17.27 4.75
CA ASP A 163 4.02 -16.19 3.88
C ASP A 163 4.08 -14.84 4.64
N MET A 164 5.30 -14.36 4.94
CA MET A 164 5.52 -13.04 5.52
C MET A 164 5.37 -11.98 4.43
N ARG A 165 4.14 -11.77 3.98
CA ARG A 165 3.78 -10.54 3.26
C ARG A 165 4.03 -9.37 4.19
N TYR A 166 4.77 -8.37 3.73
CA TYR A 166 5.06 -7.19 4.54
C TYR A 166 3.82 -6.29 4.60
N ILE A 167 2.89 -6.67 5.48
CA ILE A 167 1.66 -5.93 5.70
C ILE A 167 1.90 -4.92 6.81
N VAL A 168 1.99 -3.65 6.43
CA VAL A 168 2.09 -2.55 7.39
C VAL A 168 0.67 -2.16 7.82
N ASP A 169 0.05 -3.04 8.60
CA ASP A 169 -1.38 -3.07 8.94
C ASP A 169 -1.84 -1.80 9.71
N SER A 170 -0.98 -1.17 10.51
CA SER A 170 -1.37 -0.08 11.42
C SER A 170 -0.83 1.31 11.07
N SER A 171 0.08 1.44 10.11
CA SER A 171 0.91 2.66 10.01
C SER A 171 0.15 3.94 9.70
N ARG A 172 -0.97 3.90 8.98
CA ARG A 172 -1.59 5.16 8.51
C ARG A 172 -2.39 5.88 9.59
N THR A 173 -3.16 5.15 10.40
CA THR A 173 -3.85 5.76 11.55
C THR A 173 -2.81 6.25 12.57
N SER A 174 -1.78 5.44 12.85
CA SER A 174 -0.68 5.88 13.72
C SER A 174 0.09 7.07 13.14
N HIS A 175 0.34 7.12 11.83
CA HIS A 175 0.98 8.29 11.18
C HIS A 175 0.10 9.54 11.26
N VAL A 176 -1.23 9.41 11.23
CA VAL A 176 -2.12 10.55 11.49
C VAL A 176 -1.94 11.00 12.93
N GLU A 177 -1.98 10.09 13.90
CA GLU A 177 -1.79 10.41 15.32
C GLU A 177 -0.42 11.07 15.58
N ASP A 178 0.66 10.48 15.07
CA ASP A 178 2.03 10.98 15.19
C ASP A 178 2.19 12.40 14.62
N ARG A 179 1.52 12.66 13.49
CA ARG A 179 1.55 13.95 12.78
C ARG A 179 0.64 15.00 13.44
N MET A 180 -0.49 14.58 13.99
CA MET A 180 -1.53 15.46 14.52
C MET A 180 -1.33 15.83 15.98
N GLN A 181 -0.65 15.01 16.79
CA GLN A 181 -0.45 15.28 18.23
C GLN A 181 0.20 16.66 18.52
N TRP A 182 0.93 17.23 17.55
CA TRP A 182 1.57 18.56 17.66
C TRP A 182 0.87 19.63 16.81
N HIS A 183 -0.24 19.30 16.15
CA HIS A 183 -0.95 20.22 15.26
C HIS A 183 -1.83 21.17 16.09
N PRO A 184 -1.82 22.50 15.83
CA PRO A 184 -2.54 23.46 16.67
C PRO A 184 -4.07 23.28 16.65
N ASN A 185 -4.60 22.60 15.64
CA ASN A 185 -6.03 22.31 15.50
C ASN A 185 -6.41 20.89 16.00
N PHE A 186 -5.49 20.18 16.66
CA PHE A 186 -5.76 18.87 17.23
C PHE A 186 -6.39 18.99 18.62
N GLY A 187 -7.45 18.25 18.85
CA GLY A 187 -8.13 18.12 20.15
C GLY A 187 -7.90 16.74 20.77
N GLU A 188 -8.02 16.66 22.09
CA GLU A 188 -7.76 15.45 22.87
C GLU A 188 -8.69 14.28 22.54
N LYS A 189 -8.20 13.06 22.79
CA LYS A 189 -8.96 11.82 22.61
C LYS A 189 -10.01 11.67 23.71
N ASP A 190 -11.15 11.09 23.37
CA ASP A 190 -12.17 10.66 24.34
C ASP A 190 -12.85 9.35 23.89
N ASP A 191 -13.85 8.90 24.66
CA ASP A 191 -14.57 7.65 24.41
C ASP A 191 -15.38 7.65 23.09
N THR A 192 -15.65 8.83 22.53
CA THR A 192 -16.39 9.00 21.26
C THR A 192 -15.45 9.23 20.07
N ALA A 193 -14.25 9.77 20.33
CA ALA A 193 -13.22 10.08 19.37
C ALA A 193 -11.86 9.49 19.83
N PRO A 194 -11.63 8.17 19.67
CA PRO A 194 -10.42 7.51 20.19
C PRO A 194 -9.12 7.99 19.52
N TYR A 195 -9.23 8.67 18.38
CA TYR A 195 -8.10 9.26 17.65
C TYR A 195 -7.99 10.78 17.81
N GLY A 196 -8.83 11.39 18.66
CA GLY A 196 -8.86 12.82 18.90
C GLY A 196 -9.73 13.57 17.90
N TYR A 197 -9.62 14.89 17.95
CA TYR A 197 -10.39 15.78 17.08
C TYR A 197 -9.47 16.57 16.15
N TYR A 198 -9.95 16.89 14.96
CA TYR A 198 -9.31 17.85 14.07
C TYR A 198 -10.33 18.90 13.67
N LEU A 199 -10.08 20.17 14.02
CA LEU A 199 -11.01 21.28 13.77
C LEU A 199 -12.45 20.98 14.25
N ASN A 200 -12.59 20.41 15.45
CA ASN A 200 -13.86 19.99 16.07
C ASN A 200 -14.59 18.81 15.39
N HIS A 201 -13.92 18.08 14.50
CA HIS A 201 -14.45 16.83 13.94
C HIS A 201 -13.72 15.62 14.54
N PRO A 202 -14.43 14.56 14.97
CA PRO A 202 -13.77 13.36 15.47
C PRO A 202 -12.99 12.69 14.33
N ILE A 203 -11.72 12.39 14.56
CA ILE A 203 -10.87 11.75 13.56
C ILE A 203 -11.34 10.31 13.35
N LEU A 204 -11.62 9.95 12.09
CA LEU A 204 -12.07 8.63 11.71
C LEU A 204 -10.91 7.65 11.59
N GLY A 205 -11.09 6.50 12.23
CA GLY A 205 -10.19 5.35 12.17
C GLY A 205 -10.93 4.06 12.51
N ARG A 206 -10.14 3.03 12.80
CA ARG A 206 -10.58 1.63 12.91
C ARG A 206 -11.57 1.38 14.05
N ASP A 207 -11.44 2.15 15.14
CA ASP A 207 -12.24 2.06 16.36
C ASP A 207 -13.27 3.19 16.49
N SER A 208 -13.51 3.96 15.41
CA SER A 208 -14.52 5.02 15.42
C SER A 208 -15.92 4.42 15.60
N LYS A 209 -16.71 5.01 16.51
CA LYS A 209 -18.07 4.55 16.84
C LYS A 209 -19.14 5.10 15.91
N SER A 210 -18.86 6.21 15.23
CA SER A 210 -19.75 6.83 14.24
C SER A 210 -18.89 7.49 13.16
N VAL A 211 -19.46 7.54 11.97
CA VAL A 211 -18.89 8.07 10.74
C VAL A 211 -19.48 9.45 10.44
N GLU A 212 -20.77 9.69 10.71
CA GLU A 212 -21.41 10.98 10.46
C GLU A 212 -20.74 12.10 11.28
N GLY A 213 -20.35 13.19 10.59
CA GLY A 213 -19.68 14.33 11.22
C GLY A 213 -18.18 14.14 11.50
N GLY A 214 -17.65 12.93 11.34
CA GLY A 214 -16.23 12.66 11.48
C GLY A 214 -15.38 13.13 10.31
N VAL A 215 -14.07 13.19 10.52
CA VAL A 215 -13.07 13.59 9.53
C VAL A 215 -12.06 12.49 9.25
N TYR A 216 -11.95 12.10 7.98
CA TYR A 216 -10.96 11.14 7.52
C TYR A 216 -9.68 11.87 7.08
N MET A 217 -8.56 11.48 7.68
CA MET A 217 -7.24 12.03 7.37
C MET A 217 -6.30 10.96 6.81
N GLY A 218 -5.46 11.36 5.86
CA GLY A 218 -4.39 10.52 5.33
C GLY A 218 -3.10 10.62 6.14
N GLY A 219 -2.23 9.61 6.00
CA GLY A 219 -0.88 9.63 6.59
C GLY A 219 0.07 10.71 6.04
N SER A 220 -0.36 11.47 5.03
CA SER A 220 0.33 12.66 4.50
C SER A 220 -0.65 13.83 4.46
N ALA A 221 -0.14 15.08 4.53
CA ALA A 221 -0.93 16.31 4.48
C ALA A 221 -1.58 16.55 3.10
N ARG A 222 -2.70 15.88 2.83
CA ARG A 222 -3.53 16.08 1.63
C ARG A 222 -4.79 16.84 2.03
N GLU A 223 -5.97 16.36 1.67
CA GLU A 223 -7.25 16.84 2.17
C GLU A 223 -7.67 16.13 3.47
N ALA A 224 -8.50 16.81 4.27
CA ALA A 224 -9.17 16.24 5.43
C ALA A 224 -10.69 16.13 5.11
N ILE A 225 -11.17 14.91 4.90
CA ILE A 225 -12.52 14.67 4.33
C ILE A 225 -13.53 14.59 5.46
N VAL A 226 -14.47 15.53 5.51
CA VAL A 226 -15.55 15.56 6.50
C VAL A 226 -16.76 14.80 5.96
N VAL A 227 -17.32 13.89 6.73
CA VAL A 227 -18.58 13.22 6.41
C VAL A 227 -19.75 14.14 6.77
N ASP A 228 -20.07 15.05 5.86
CA ASP A 228 -21.05 16.11 6.03
C ASP A 228 -22.48 15.64 5.68
N GLY A 229 -22.98 14.67 6.46
CA GLY A 229 -24.26 13.98 6.24
C GLY A 229 -25.49 14.88 6.10
N LYS A 230 -25.45 16.11 6.63
CA LYS A 230 -26.53 17.10 6.52
C LYS A 230 -26.60 17.78 5.14
N SER A 231 -25.62 17.58 4.25
CA SER A 231 -25.63 18.17 2.92
C SER A 231 -26.71 17.55 2.02
N VAL A 232 -27.22 18.35 1.07
CA VAL A 232 -28.26 17.91 0.12
C VAL A 232 -27.78 16.73 -0.72
N ALA A 233 -26.52 16.74 -1.15
CA ALA A 233 -25.94 15.67 -1.96
C ALA A 233 -25.90 14.33 -1.20
N MET A 234 -25.44 14.33 0.06
CA MET A 234 -25.40 13.13 0.91
C MET A 234 -26.80 12.57 1.15
N GLN A 235 -27.75 13.44 1.52
CA GLN A 235 -29.14 13.09 1.76
C GLN A 235 -29.84 12.54 0.52
N LYS A 236 -29.51 13.06 -0.67
CA LYS A 236 -30.08 12.59 -1.94
C LYS A 236 -29.69 11.12 -2.20
N VAL A 237 -28.44 10.75 -1.99
CA VAL A 237 -27.99 9.36 -2.19
C VAL A 237 -28.63 8.44 -1.16
N TYR A 238 -28.68 8.83 0.11
CA TYR A 238 -29.32 8.03 1.15
C TYR A 238 -30.82 7.79 0.89
N LYS A 239 -31.56 8.85 0.52
CA LYS A 239 -32.98 8.71 0.16
C LYS A 239 -33.19 7.84 -1.09
N GLY A 240 -32.23 7.83 -2.00
CA GLY A 240 -32.24 6.94 -3.17
C GLY A 240 -32.26 5.47 -2.76
N ILE A 241 -31.34 5.05 -1.90
CA ILE A 241 -31.32 3.66 -1.41
C ILE A 241 -32.52 3.35 -0.51
N GLU A 242 -32.95 4.28 0.34
CA GLU A 242 -34.14 4.10 1.18
C GLU A 242 -35.39 3.84 0.33
N SER A 243 -35.58 4.61 -0.76
CA SER A 243 -36.67 4.42 -1.71
C SER A 243 -36.62 3.04 -2.38
N ASP A 244 -35.44 2.59 -2.81
CA ASP A 244 -35.25 1.28 -3.43
C ASP A 244 -35.57 0.13 -2.47
N LEU A 245 -35.21 0.27 -1.19
CA LEU A 245 -35.52 -0.71 -0.15
C LEU A 245 -37.02 -0.74 0.13
N ARG A 246 -37.67 0.42 0.29
CA ARG A 246 -39.13 0.53 0.48
C ARG A 246 -39.89 -0.12 -0.66
N GLN A 247 -39.52 0.17 -1.91
CA GLN A 247 -40.14 -0.45 -3.09
C GLN A 247 -40.01 -1.99 -3.07
N SER A 248 -38.87 -2.51 -2.62
CA SER A 248 -38.66 -3.96 -2.50
C SER A 248 -39.58 -4.57 -1.43
N PHE A 249 -39.75 -3.90 -0.29
CA PHE A 249 -40.64 -4.36 0.78
C PHE A 249 -42.12 -4.26 0.41
N GLU A 250 -42.54 -3.20 -0.29
CA GLU A 250 -43.91 -3.06 -0.83
C GLU A 250 -44.28 -4.20 -1.79
N GLN A 251 -43.28 -4.76 -2.48
CA GLN A 251 -43.43 -5.93 -3.33
C GLN A 251 -43.41 -7.26 -2.55
N ASN A 252 -43.55 -7.22 -1.22
CA ASN A 252 -43.43 -8.35 -0.29
C ASN A 252 -42.09 -9.11 -0.39
N ALA A 253 -41.03 -8.49 -0.92
CA ALA A 253 -39.71 -9.10 -0.96
C ALA A 253 -38.97 -8.80 0.36
N THR A 254 -38.64 -9.84 1.12
CA THR A 254 -37.64 -9.71 2.19
C THR A 254 -36.26 -9.79 1.53
N LEU A 255 -35.49 -8.70 1.60
CA LEU A 255 -34.14 -8.70 1.06
C LEU A 255 -33.17 -9.35 2.05
N PRO A 256 -32.36 -10.35 1.63
CA PRO A 256 -31.28 -10.82 2.46
C PRO A 256 -30.26 -9.70 2.67
N LEU A 257 -29.62 -9.65 3.84
CA LEU A 257 -28.62 -8.62 4.18
C LEU A 257 -27.62 -8.37 3.06
N ARG A 258 -27.07 -9.43 2.46
CA ARG A 258 -26.13 -9.34 1.34
C ARG A 258 -26.67 -8.55 0.15
N ALA A 259 -27.97 -8.67 -0.17
CA ALA A 259 -28.58 -7.90 -1.25
C ALA A 259 -28.69 -6.41 -0.90
N ILE A 260 -28.93 -6.07 0.37
CA ILE A 260 -28.92 -4.68 0.85
C ILE A 260 -27.51 -4.10 0.74
N LEU A 261 -26.49 -4.84 1.19
CA LEU A 261 -25.09 -4.41 1.10
C LEU A 261 -24.62 -4.21 -0.35
N LEU A 262 -25.06 -5.07 -1.28
CA LEU A 262 -24.83 -4.90 -2.72
C LEU A 262 -25.51 -3.63 -3.26
N LYS A 263 -26.75 -3.34 -2.84
CA LYS A 263 -27.42 -2.07 -3.20
C LYS A 263 -26.65 -0.86 -2.68
N VAL A 264 -26.12 -0.91 -1.44
CA VAL A 264 -25.24 0.16 -0.91
C VAL A 264 -24.06 0.39 -1.84
N MET A 265 -23.35 -0.69 -2.21
CA MET A 265 -22.21 -0.62 -3.11
C MET A 265 -22.58 0.03 -4.44
N ASP A 266 -23.68 -0.41 -5.08
CA ASP A 266 -24.15 0.10 -6.36
C ASP A 266 -24.52 1.60 -6.28
N HIS A 267 -25.23 2.02 -5.23
CA HIS A 267 -25.59 3.42 -5.01
C HIS A 267 -24.34 4.31 -4.85
N VAL A 268 -23.32 3.83 -4.13
CA VAL A 268 -22.05 4.55 -3.99
C VAL A 268 -21.33 4.66 -5.33
N GLN A 269 -21.18 3.56 -6.08
CA GLN A 269 -20.49 3.56 -7.37
C GLN A 269 -21.18 4.47 -8.40
N ASN A 270 -22.52 4.52 -8.39
CA ASN A 270 -23.29 5.37 -9.29
C ASN A 270 -23.20 6.85 -8.90
N ALA A 271 -23.27 7.17 -7.60
CA ALA A 271 -23.20 8.56 -7.13
C ALA A 271 -21.77 9.12 -7.16
N MET A 272 -20.77 8.26 -6.98
CA MET A 272 -19.36 8.62 -6.91
C MET A 272 -18.49 7.60 -7.67
N PRO A 273 -18.47 7.64 -9.02
CA PRO A 273 -17.62 6.77 -9.81
C PRO A 273 -16.14 6.91 -9.45
N TYR A 274 -15.39 5.82 -9.61
CA TYR A 274 -13.95 5.82 -9.35
C TYR A 274 -13.22 6.62 -10.44
N ASP A 275 -12.67 7.78 -10.08
CA ASP A 275 -11.94 8.67 -10.98
C ASP A 275 -10.79 9.35 -10.21
N SER A 276 -9.60 8.75 -10.29
CA SER A 276 -8.41 9.26 -9.59
C SER A 276 -7.97 10.64 -10.08
N SER A 277 -8.09 10.90 -11.38
CA SER A 277 -7.57 12.14 -11.97
C SER A 277 -8.42 13.33 -11.54
N LYS A 278 -9.74 13.20 -11.64
CA LYS A 278 -10.68 14.22 -11.20
C LYS A 278 -10.70 14.38 -9.68
N THR A 279 -10.55 13.28 -8.95
CA THR A 279 -10.39 13.32 -7.49
C THR A 279 -9.14 14.10 -7.08
N GLU A 280 -8.02 13.92 -7.77
CA GLU A 280 -6.77 14.64 -7.49
C GLU A 280 -6.93 16.15 -7.78
N GLU A 281 -7.61 16.53 -8.87
CA GLU A 281 -7.92 17.92 -9.19
C GLU A 281 -8.73 18.61 -8.07
N ILE A 282 -9.74 17.92 -7.53
CA ILE A 282 -10.51 18.41 -6.39
C ILE A 282 -9.60 18.52 -5.16
N SER A 283 -8.88 17.44 -4.83
CA SER A 283 -8.09 17.32 -3.61
C SER A 283 -6.95 18.34 -3.54
N HIS A 284 -6.33 18.69 -4.67
CA HIS A 284 -5.28 19.70 -4.77
C HIS A 284 -5.69 21.07 -4.18
N GLN A 285 -6.97 21.43 -4.27
CA GLN A 285 -7.49 22.69 -3.71
C GLN A 285 -7.51 22.68 -2.17
N TYR A 286 -7.49 21.48 -1.57
CA TYR A 286 -7.62 21.22 -0.14
C TYR A 286 -6.35 20.62 0.49
N HIS A 287 -5.21 20.61 -0.21
CA HIS A 287 -3.92 20.18 0.34
C HIS A 287 -3.54 20.95 1.61
N GLY A 288 -2.77 20.29 2.49
CA GLY A 288 -2.40 20.83 3.81
C GLY A 288 -3.47 20.63 4.87
N ASP A 289 -4.18 19.51 4.81
CA ASP A 289 -5.27 19.10 5.70
C ASP A 289 -6.42 20.10 5.78
N LYS A 290 -6.71 20.81 4.68
CA LYS A 290 -7.90 21.65 4.64
C LYS A 290 -9.14 20.75 4.62
N LEU A 291 -10.16 21.17 5.34
CA LEU A 291 -11.44 20.47 5.37
C LEU A 291 -12.10 20.54 4.00
N VAL A 292 -12.60 19.41 3.54
CA VAL A 292 -13.47 19.27 2.37
C VAL A 292 -14.61 18.34 2.72
N GLY A 293 -15.85 18.72 2.37
CA GLY A 293 -17.00 17.86 2.58
C GLY A 293 -16.98 16.68 1.61
N LEU A 294 -17.37 15.49 2.06
CA LEU A 294 -17.56 14.32 1.19
C LEU A 294 -18.59 14.64 0.10
N SER A 295 -19.58 15.48 0.40
CA SER A 295 -20.55 16.02 -0.56
C SER A 295 -19.91 16.68 -1.78
N THR A 296 -18.74 17.32 -1.64
CA THR A 296 -18.03 17.95 -2.76
C THR A 296 -17.64 16.91 -3.81
N TYR A 297 -17.25 15.71 -3.40
CA TYR A 297 -16.91 14.60 -4.30
C TYR A 297 -18.15 13.99 -4.96
N LEU A 298 -19.28 13.91 -4.23
CA LEU A 298 -20.57 13.48 -4.77
C LEU A 298 -21.09 14.43 -5.85
N GLU A 299 -21.09 15.74 -5.58
CA GLU A 299 -21.57 16.76 -6.54
C GLU A 299 -20.73 16.77 -7.81
N ARG A 300 -19.45 16.45 -7.69
CA ARG A 300 -18.53 16.32 -8.82
C ARG A 300 -18.58 14.94 -9.46
N GLY A 301 -19.27 13.96 -8.87
CA GLY A 301 -19.35 12.60 -9.38
C GLY A 301 -17.97 11.97 -9.56
N ALA A 302 -17.10 12.09 -8.56
CA ALA A 302 -15.73 11.57 -8.62
C ALA A 302 -15.24 11.18 -7.23
N GLY A 303 -14.64 10.01 -7.11
CA GLY A 303 -13.99 9.58 -5.87
C GLY A 303 -12.92 8.52 -6.10
N VAL A 304 -12.32 8.10 -5.00
CA VAL A 304 -11.43 6.92 -4.93
C VAL A 304 -11.78 6.13 -3.68
N CYS A 305 -11.03 5.07 -3.37
CA CYS A 305 -11.29 4.14 -2.27
C CYS A 305 -11.73 4.82 -0.96
N ARG A 306 -10.99 5.80 -0.45
CA ARG A 306 -11.34 6.53 0.79
C ARG A 306 -12.70 7.25 0.72
N HIS A 307 -13.03 7.88 -0.40
CA HIS A 307 -14.29 8.61 -0.55
C HIS A 307 -15.47 7.66 -0.64
N GLN A 308 -15.33 6.59 -1.43
CA GLN A 308 -16.35 5.56 -1.58
C GLN A 308 -16.56 4.77 -0.28
N ALA A 309 -15.49 4.47 0.46
CA ALA A 309 -15.56 3.83 1.77
C ALA A 309 -16.36 4.70 2.77
N LEU A 310 -16.06 5.99 2.84
CA LEU A 310 -16.79 6.92 3.71
C LEU A 310 -18.27 7.02 3.33
N MET A 311 -18.58 7.05 2.03
CA MET A 311 -19.96 7.11 1.58
C MET A 311 -20.73 5.82 1.89
N ALA A 312 -20.12 4.66 1.66
CA ALA A 312 -20.71 3.37 2.00
C ALA A 312 -20.96 3.27 3.52
N ALA A 313 -19.99 3.66 4.34
CA ALA A 313 -20.11 3.63 5.78
C ALA A 313 -21.19 4.61 6.29
N TYR A 314 -21.27 5.82 5.72
CA TYR A 314 -22.35 6.77 6.02
C TYR A 314 -23.73 6.18 5.72
N ILE A 315 -23.93 5.56 4.54
CA ILE A 315 -25.21 4.95 4.17
C ILE A 315 -25.55 3.81 5.15
N LEU A 316 -24.60 2.92 5.43
CA LEU A 316 -24.82 1.79 6.34
C LEU A 316 -25.18 2.27 7.75
N GLU A 317 -24.50 3.29 8.26
CA GLU A 317 -24.79 3.88 9.58
C GLU A 317 -26.22 4.42 9.65
N ASN A 318 -26.68 5.08 8.58
CA ASN A 318 -28.06 5.56 8.49
C ASN A 318 -29.06 4.41 8.39
N LEU A 319 -28.77 3.36 7.61
CA LEU A 319 -29.65 2.17 7.53
C LEU A 319 -29.76 1.45 8.87
N VAL A 320 -28.68 1.38 9.66
CA VAL A 320 -28.71 0.86 11.03
C VAL A 320 -29.56 1.77 11.92
N ARG A 321 -29.31 3.08 11.89
CA ARG A 321 -30.02 4.08 12.70
C ARG A 321 -31.53 4.08 12.44
N ASP A 322 -31.93 3.92 11.19
CA ASP A 322 -33.34 3.93 10.77
C ASP A 322 -34.00 2.54 10.89
N GLY A 323 -33.26 1.54 11.39
CA GLY A 323 -33.79 0.20 11.68
C GLY A 323 -33.98 -0.70 10.46
N HIS A 324 -33.39 -0.37 9.32
CA HIS A 324 -33.43 -1.20 8.11
C HIS A 324 -32.55 -2.45 8.22
N ILE A 325 -31.45 -2.38 8.98
CA ILE A 325 -30.52 -3.48 9.26
C ILE A 325 -30.02 -3.41 10.71
N LEU A 326 -29.50 -4.52 11.25
CA LEU A 326 -28.98 -4.60 12.62
C LEU A 326 -27.49 -4.91 12.64
N GLY A 327 -26.67 -3.99 13.14
CA GLY A 327 -25.23 -4.19 13.23
C GLY A 327 -24.48 -2.92 13.58
N GLU A 328 -23.16 -2.94 13.41
CA GLU A 328 -22.27 -1.79 13.57
C GLU A 328 -21.52 -1.52 12.27
N VAL A 329 -21.05 -0.29 12.12
CA VAL A 329 -20.37 0.17 10.91
C VAL A 329 -19.03 0.77 11.29
N GLY A 330 -18.04 0.60 10.41
CA GLY A 330 -16.75 1.24 10.55
C GLY A 330 -16.09 1.50 9.20
N VAL A 331 -14.97 2.22 9.24
CA VAL A 331 -14.10 2.44 8.09
C VAL A 331 -12.74 1.84 8.40
N GLU A 332 -12.30 0.95 7.52
CA GLU A 332 -11.05 0.22 7.62
C GLU A 332 -10.10 0.65 6.50
N ARG A 333 -8.80 0.44 6.72
CA ARG A 333 -7.74 0.76 5.76
C ARG A 333 -6.48 -0.02 6.06
N ASN A 334 -5.77 -0.46 5.03
CA ASN A 334 -4.43 -1.02 5.17
C ASN A 334 -3.55 -0.64 3.96
N THR A 335 -2.25 -0.86 4.12
CA THR A 335 -1.26 -0.76 3.05
C THR A 335 -0.68 -2.15 2.81
N VAL A 336 -0.70 -2.59 1.55
CA VAL A 336 0.00 -3.80 1.09
C VAL A 336 1.16 -3.31 0.24
N GLU A 337 2.38 -3.37 0.80
CA GLU A 337 3.58 -2.82 0.14
C GLU A 337 3.84 -3.48 -1.21
N ASP A 338 3.64 -4.80 -1.28
CA ASP A 338 3.87 -5.61 -2.49
C ASP A 338 2.88 -5.30 -3.62
N LEU A 339 1.68 -4.81 -3.30
CA LEU A 339 0.69 -4.37 -4.28
C LEU A 339 0.79 -2.85 -4.57
N GLY A 340 1.78 -2.17 -3.99
CA GLY A 340 2.06 -0.74 -4.19
C GLY A 340 0.93 0.20 -3.78
N GLY A 341 -0.01 -0.29 -2.95
CA GLY A 341 -1.32 0.35 -2.76
C GLY A 341 -1.65 0.64 -1.31
N THR A 342 -2.34 1.76 -1.08
CA THR A 342 -3.11 1.98 0.15
C THR A 342 -4.57 1.96 -0.21
N HIS A 343 -5.35 1.23 0.58
CA HIS A 343 -6.76 1.03 0.31
C HIS A 343 -7.60 1.28 1.56
N ALA A 344 -8.86 1.67 1.34
CA ALA A 344 -9.83 1.91 2.39
C ALA A 344 -11.20 1.39 1.96
N TRP A 345 -11.94 0.82 2.90
CA TRP A 345 -13.26 0.21 2.68
C TRP A 345 -14.17 0.43 3.89
N ALA A 346 -15.48 0.23 3.70
CA ALA A 346 -16.42 0.17 4.80
C ALA A 346 -16.50 -1.27 5.33
N VAL A 347 -16.71 -1.42 6.63
CA VAL A 347 -17.04 -2.70 7.24
C VAL A 347 -18.40 -2.65 7.90
N TYR A 348 -19.15 -3.73 7.72
CA TYR A 348 -20.40 -3.98 8.42
C TYR A 348 -20.21 -5.17 9.35
N LYS A 349 -20.46 -4.96 10.64
CA LYS A 349 -20.29 -5.95 11.69
C LYS A 349 -21.69 -6.37 12.14
N THR A 350 -21.97 -7.67 12.11
CA THR A 350 -23.26 -8.21 12.51
C THR A 350 -23.09 -9.43 13.39
N SER A 351 -24.10 -9.75 14.18
CA SER A 351 -24.16 -10.96 14.97
C SER A 351 -25.44 -11.71 14.59
N SER A 352 -25.27 -12.94 14.11
CA SER A 352 -26.39 -13.83 13.79
C SER A 352 -26.11 -15.20 14.37
N ASN A 353 -27.05 -15.74 15.15
CA ASN A 353 -26.93 -17.04 15.81
C ASN A 353 -25.62 -17.19 16.62
N ASP A 354 -25.29 -16.18 17.43
CA ASP A 354 -24.07 -16.09 18.25
C ASP A 354 -22.75 -16.12 17.46
N LYS A 355 -22.82 -15.95 16.13
CA LYS A 355 -21.64 -15.78 15.27
C LYS A 355 -21.52 -14.32 14.88
N TYR A 356 -20.43 -13.72 15.34
CA TYR A 356 -19.99 -12.42 14.90
C TYR A 356 -19.37 -12.54 13.51
N GLU A 357 -19.84 -11.73 12.57
CA GLU A 357 -19.35 -11.68 11.20
C GLU A 357 -19.00 -10.25 10.82
N VAL A 358 -17.82 -10.07 10.21
CA VAL A 358 -17.40 -8.81 9.60
C VAL A 358 -17.46 -8.95 8.09
N ILE A 359 -18.33 -8.16 7.48
CA ILE A 359 -18.54 -8.10 6.04
C ILE A 359 -17.85 -6.84 5.52
N VAL A 360 -16.95 -7.03 4.56
CA VAL A 360 -16.33 -5.95 3.79
C VAL A 360 -17.34 -5.45 2.77
N VAL A 361 -17.52 -4.13 2.72
CA VAL A 361 -18.30 -3.42 1.69
C VAL A 361 -17.35 -2.46 1.00
N ASP A 362 -16.88 -2.85 -0.18
CA ASP A 362 -15.84 -2.15 -0.92
C ASP A 362 -16.31 -1.78 -2.33
N PRO A 363 -16.88 -0.58 -2.49
CA PRO A 363 -17.28 -0.07 -3.80
C PRO A 363 -16.12 0.17 -4.76
N ALA A 364 -14.88 0.35 -4.28
CA ALA A 364 -13.75 0.58 -5.17
C ALA A 364 -13.24 -0.72 -5.81
N GLN A 365 -13.51 -1.87 -5.18
CA GLN A 365 -13.17 -3.20 -5.68
C GLN A 365 -14.38 -4.00 -6.19
N SER A 366 -15.57 -3.38 -6.20
CA SER A 366 -16.85 -4.06 -6.49
C SER A 366 -17.05 -5.33 -5.67
N PHE A 367 -16.76 -5.26 -4.37
CA PHE A 367 -16.74 -6.44 -3.49
C PHE A 367 -17.63 -6.25 -2.26
N VAL A 368 -18.47 -7.27 -2.01
CA VAL A 368 -19.24 -7.44 -0.77
C VAL A 368 -19.11 -8.88 -0.31
N GLY A 369 -18.45 -9.09 0.82
CA GLY A 369 -18.19 -10.42 1.35
C GLY A 369 -17.26 -10.43 2.56
N THR A 370 -16.91 -11.61 3.04
CA THR A 370 -15.97 -11.78 4.16
C THR A 370 -14.51 -11.69 3.68
N LYS A 371 -13.58 -11.50 4.63
CA LYS A 371 -12.14 -11.58 4.37
C LYS A 371 -11.74 -12.92 3.71
N ASN A 372 -12.31 -14.03 4.18
CA ASN A 372 -12.00 -15.36 3.64
C ASN A 372 -12.48 -15.51 2.18
N GLN A 373 -13.66 -14.96 1.86
CA GLN A 373 -14.14 -14.91 0.48
C GLN A 373 -13.23 -14.06 -0.41
N ALA A 374 -12.82 -12.89 0.06
CA ALA A 374 -11.88 -12.04 -0.66
C ALA A 374 -10.55 -12.75 -0.97
N GLN A 375 -10.00 -13.45 0.02
CA GLN A 375 -8.76 -14.21 -0.13
C GLN A 375 -8.91 -15.36 -1.13
N HIS A 376 -10.03 -16.09 -1.08
CA HIS A 376 -10.34 -17.16 -2.03
C HIS A 376 -10.50 -16.63 -3.47
N GLU A 377 -11.09 -15.45 -3.64
CA GLU A 377 -11.28 -14.78 -4.93
C GLU A 377 -10.04 -14.02 -5.43
N GLY A 378 -8.93 -14.01 -4.68
CA GLY A 378 -7.73 -13.25 -5.06
C GLY A 378 -7.94 -11.73 -5.10
N ARG A 379 -8.82 -11.21 -4.23
CA ARG A 379 -9.11 -9.77 -4.10
C ARG A 379 -8.05 -9.08 -3.24
N TRP A 380 -8.24 -7.76 -3.01
CA TRP A 380 -7.45 -7.00 -2.06
C TRP A 380 -7.32 -7.72 -0.72
N GLU A 381 -6.13 -7.70 -0.14
CA GLU A 381 -5.87 -8.32 1.16
C GLU A 381 -6.44 -7.44 2.26
N TYR A 382 -7.65 -7.73 2.70
CA TYR A 382 -8.32 -6.98 3.77
C TYR A 382 -7.78 -7.40 5.13
N HIS A 383 -7.12 -6.47 5.80
CA HIS A 383 -6.70 -6.64 7.19
C HIS A 383 -7.65 -5.89 8.10
N LEU A 384 -8.35 -6.65 8.94
CA LEU A 384 -9.37 -6.14 9.85
C LEU A 384 -8.75 -5.99 11.23
N THR A 385 -9.10 -4.91 11.93
CA THR A 385 -8.53 -4.59 13.26
C THR A 385 -8.95 -5.60 14.33
N SER A 386 -10.05 -6.32 14.08
CA SER A 386 -10.51 -7.40 14.93
C SER A 386 -9.82 -8.72 14.58
N ASN A 387 -8.56 -8.88 14.99
CA ASN A 387 -8.00 -10.19 15.36
C ASN A 387 -8.25 -10.52 16.85
N LYS A 388 -9.09 -9.73 17.54
CA LYS A 388 -9.43 -9.88 18.96
C LYS A 388 -10.65 -10.77 19.25
N TYR A 389 -11.28 -11.37 18.24
CA TYR A 389 -12.53 -12.12 18.43
C TYR A 389 -12.60 -13.38 17.59
#